data_AF-A0A6V7XII4-F1
#
_entry.id   AF-A0A6V7XII4-F1
#
_cell.length_a   1.000
_cell.length_b   1.000
_cell.length_c   1.000
_cell.angle_alpha   90.00
_cell.angle_beta   90.00
_cell.angle_gamma   90.00
#
_symmetry.space_group_name_H-M   'P 1'
#
loop_
_entity.id
_entity.type
_entity.pdbx_description
1 polymer ?
#
loop_
_entity_poly.entity_id
_entity_poly.type
_entity_poly.pdbx_seq_one_letter_code
_entity_poly.pdbx_strand_id
1 'polypeptide(L)'
;VEIQYGITNSIPTIFLQSRSPFETFCTVPGRTSLLSSTTKHKVTVGEIQRRINPPECLNASLIGGILRKAKSKDGGKALRESLKRIGLSLPAGRRKSTCVTAFTALVEEEALHLANDFRIVLQREFPIRDSALYLNNRFIQFSNQTNDNELINRRRTMLSFARMFLKELTELMSADRSPIVDRRPELILDPSIQKRLTHFSLVSLKI
;
A
#
# COMPACT_ATOMS: atom_id res chain seq x y z
N VAL A 1 -39.64 -20.31 -44.07
CA VAL A 1 -39.83 -21.50 -43.21
C VAL A 1 -39.57 -21.06 -41.79
N GLU A 2 -40.59 -21.19 -40.96
CA GLU A 2 -40.74 -20.81 -39.54
C GLU A 2 -39.54 -21.28 -38.67
N ILE A 3 -39.25 -20.74 -37.49
CA ILE A 3 -40.07 -20.83 -36.26
C ILE A 3 -39.67 -19.73 -35.26
N GLN A 4 -40.68 -19.08 -34.67
CA GLN A 4 -40.62 -18.25 -33.46
C GLN A 4 -40.27 -19.09 -32.22
N TYR A 5 -39.45 -18.57 -31.31
CA TYR A 5 -39.57 -18.89 -29.88
C TYR A 5 -39.23 -17.68 -29.00
N GLY A 6 -40.26 -17.17 -28.32
CA GLY A 6 -40.24 -16.94 -26.87
C GLY A 6 -39.47 -15.74 -26.33
N ILE A 7 -40.04 -14.55 -26.48
CA ILE A 7 -39.83 -13.47 -25.50
C ILE A 7 -40.65 -13.84 -24.25
N THR A 8 -39.99 -14.33 -23.21
CA THR A 8 -40.34 -14.11 -21.79
C THR A 8 -39.32 -14.82 -20.91
N ASN A 9 -38.51 -14.06 -20.19
CA ASN A 9 -38.31 -14.20 -18.74
C ASN A 9 -37.29 -13.16 -18.30
N SER A 10 -37.83 -12.03 -17.88
CA SER A 10 -37.19 -11.06 -17.00
C SER A 10 -36.60 -11.78 -15.80
N ILE A 11 -35.31 -12.09 -15.86
CA ILE A 11 -34.52 -12.36 -14.66
C ILE A 11 -34.50 -11.03 -13.90
N PRO A 12 -34.97 -10.98 -12.64
CA PRO A 12 -34.79 -9.78 -11.85
C PRO A 12 -33.29 -9.59 -11.72
N THR A 13 -32.77 -8.59 -12.43
CA THR A 13 -31.45 -8.04 -12.14
C THR A 13 -31.61 -7.41 -10.77
N ILE A 14 -31.45 -8.23 -9.72
CA ILE A 14 -31.16 -7.73 -8.39
C ILE A 14 -29.88 -6.93 -8.63
N PHE A 15 -30.03 -5.61 -8.69
CA PHE A 15 -28.94 -4.67 -8.65
C PHE A 15 -28.13 -5.05 -7.40
N LEU A 16 -27.12 -5.90 -7.55
CA LEU A 16 -25.99 -5.94 -6.63
C LEU A 16 -25.36 -4.57 -6.82
N GLN A 17 -25.88 -3.62 -6.05
CA GLN A 17 -25.44 -2.25 -6.02
C GLN A 17 -23.93 -2.31 -5.76
N SER A 18 -23.14 -2.10 -6.80
CA SER A 18 -21.69 -2.10 -6.68
C SER A 18 -21.36 -0.94 -5.77
N ARG A 19 -21.07 -1.26 -4.50
CA ARG A 19 -20.77 -0.23 -3.51
C ARG A 19 -19.54 0.55 -3.96
N SER A 20 -19.54 1.84 -3.67
CA SER A 20 -18.42 2.69 -4.02
C SER A 20 -17.13 2.12 -3.41
N PRO A 21 -16.02 2.06 -4.15
CA PRO A 21 -14.74 1.58 -3.62
C PRO A 21 -14.23 2.43 -2.44
N PHE A 22 -14.75 3.65 -2.29
CA PHE A 22 -14.42 4.58 -1.21
C PHE A 22 -15.27 4.37 0.04
N GLU A 23 -16.33 3.58 -0.07
CA GLU A 23 -17.21 3.30 1.06
C GLU A 23 -16.50 2.43 2.10
N THR A 24 -16.79 2.68 3.37
CA THR A 24 -16.24 1.89 4.48
C THR A 24 -16.92 0.52 4.51
N PHE A 25 -16.14 -0.55 4.37
CA PHE A 25 -16.59 -1.92 4.58
C PHE A 25 -16.70 -2.27 6.07
N CYS A 26 -15.70 -1.90 6.86
CA CYS A 26 -15.74 -2.00 8.32
C CYS A 26 -14.61 -1.16 8.95
N THR A 27 -14.61 -1.09 10.28
CA THR A 27 -13.51 -0.54 11.08
C THR A 27 -12.81 -1.65 11.86
N VAL A 28 -11.49 -1.60 11.92
CA VAL A 28 -10.67 -2.56 12.66
C VAL A 28 -9.87 -1.84 13.75
N PRO A 29 -9.68 -2.43 14.94
CA PRO A 29 -8.74 -1.87 15.91
C PRO A 29 -7.30 -2.04 15.38
N GLY A 30 -6.49 -1.00 15.54
CA GLY A 30 -5.09 -0.99 15.12
C GLY A 30 -4.29 -2.14 15.72
N ARG A 31 -3.30 -2.60 14.96
CA ARG A 31 -2.30 -3.58 15.38
C ARG A 31 -1.17 -2.93 16.16
N THR A 32 -0.81 -1.71 15.80
CA THR A 32 0.29 -0.97 16.43
C THR A 32 -0.18 -0.04 17.56
N SER A 33 -1.48 0.00 17.87
CA SER A 33 -2.03 0.83 18.94
C SER A 33 -1.71 0.29 20.34
N LEU A 34 -1.39 1.17 21.28
CA LEU A 34 -1.32 0.83 22.70
C LEU A 34 -2.72 0.58 23.28
N LEU A 35 -2.80 -0.25 24.32
CA LEU A 35 -4.08 -0.60 24.98
C LEU A 35 -4.86 0.62 25.47
N SER A 36 -4.16 1.64 25.97
CA SER A 36 -4.73 2.89 26.47
C SER A 36 -5.13 3.89 25.37
N SER A 37 -4.70 3.68 24.13
CA SER A 37 -4.94 4.58 23.00
C SER A 37 -5.31 3.79 21.74
N THR A 38 -6.40 3.04 21.82
CA THR A 38 -6.85 2.20 20.70
C THR A 38 -7.39 3.07 19.57
N THR A 39 -6.64 3.16 18.48
CA THR A 39 -7.11 3.75 17.22
C THR A 39 -7.91 2.73 16.44
N LYS A 40 -9.00 3.16 15.80
CA LYS A 40 -9.77 2.35 14.85
C LYS A 40 -9.49 2.87 13.45
N HIS A 41 -9.14 1.95 12.55
CA HIS A 41 -8.84 2.26 11.15
C HIS A 41 -9.99 1.77 10.28
N LYS A 42 -10.40 2.59 9.31
CA LYS A 42 -11.38 2.23 8.30
C LYS A 42 -10.73 1.32 7.28
N VAL A 43 -11.53 0.36 6.82
CA VAL A 43 -11.20 -0.52 5.70
C VAL A 43 -12.23 -0.25 4.63
N THR A 44 -11.79 0.19 3.46
CA THR A 44 -12.69 0.51 2.35
C THR A 44 -13.07 -0.73 1.55
N VAL A 45 -14.16 -0.65 0.79
CA VAL A 45 -14.53 -1.68 -0.20
C VAL A 45 -13.39 -1.86 -1.22
N GLY A 46 -12.73 -0.77 -1.63
CA GLY A 46 -11.59 -0.78 -2.53
C GLY A 46 -10.39 -1.55 -1.97
N GLU A 47 -10.10 -1.42 -0.67
CA GLU A 47 -9.06 -2.21 -0.02
C GLU A 47 -9.36 -3.72 -0.12
N ILE A 48 -10.61 -4.11 0.18
CA ILE A 48 -11.01 -5.52 0.10
C ILE A 48 -10.89 -6.03 -1.34
N GLN A 49 -11.32 -5.25 -2.33
CA GLN A 49 -11.18 -5.59 -3.75
C GLN A 49 -9.71 -5.83 -4.13
N ARG A 50 -8.80 -4.93 -3.73
CA ARG A 50 -7.37 -5.05 -4.00
C ARG A 50 -6.75 -6.27 -3.36
N ARG A 51 -7.14 -6.61 -2.13
CA ARG A 51 -6.63 -7.79 -1.42
C ARG A 51 -7.12 -9.11 -2.03
N ILE A 52 -8.35 -9.16 -2.56
CA ILE A 52 -8.93 -10.37 -3.16
C ILE A 52 -8.38 -10.63 -4.57
N ASN A 53 -8.17 -9.55 -5.32
CA ASN A 53 -7.71 -9.61 -6.70
C ASN A 53 -6.18 -9.63 -6.80
N PRO A 54 -5.61 -9.92 -7.98
CA PRO A 54 -4.19 -9.70 -8.21
C PRO A 54 -3.81 -8.25 -7.88
N PRO A 55 -2.63 -8.01 -7.29
CA PRO A 55 -1.55 -8.97 -7.07
C PRO A 55 -1.57 -9.73 -5.72
N GLU A 56 -2.37 -9.33 -4.73
CA GLU A 56 -2.34 -10.00 -3.41
C GLU A 56 -3.01 -11.38 -3.42
N CYS A 57 -4.18 -11.50 -4.05
CA CYS A 57 -4.96 -12.74 -4.13
C CYS A 57 -5.16 -13.46 -2.77
N LEU A 58 -5.44 -12.70 -1.70
CA LEU A 58 -5.60 -13.24 -0.36
C LEU A 58 -6.83 -14.15 -0.24
N ASN A 59 -6.69 -15.21 0.55
CA ASN A 59 -7.79 -16.12 0.87
C ASN A 59 -8.64 -15.59 2.04
N ALA A 60 -9.80 -16.23 2.26
CA ALA A 60 -10.75 -15.85 3.31
C ALA A 60 -10.14 -15.81 4.72
N SER A 61 -9.25 -16.75 5.03
CA SER A 61 -8.61 -16.84 6.34
C SER A 61 -7.68 -15.66 6.59
N LEU A 62 -6.90 -15.26 5.59
CA LEU A 62 -6.01 -14.10 5.68
C LEU A 62 -6.81 -12.79 5.78
N ILE A 63 -7.82 -12.60 4.93
CA ILE A 63 -8.72 -11.44 5.02
C ILE A 63 -9.38 -11.39 6.41
N GLY A 64 -9.92 -12.51 6.90
CA GLY A 64 -10.54 -12.56 8.22
C GLY A 64 -9.56 -12.29 9.36
N GLY A 65 -8.29 -12.70 9.22
CA GLY A 65 -7.22 -12.39 10.16
C GLY A 65 -6.83 -10.90 10.16
N ILE A 66 -6.69 -10.30 8.98
CA ILE A 66 -6.44 -8.86 8.80
C ILE A 66 -7.56 -8.05 9.45
N LEU A 67 -8.81 -8.39 9.15
CA LEU A 67 -10.00 -7.71 9.68
C LEU A 67 -10.32 -8.03 11.14
N ARG A 68 -9.56 -8.96 11.76
CA ARG A 68 -9.82 -9.48 13.12
C ARG A 68 -11.23 -10.06 13.30
N LYS A 69 -11.84 -10.56 12.22
CA LYS A 69 -13.20 -11.16 12.21
C LYS A 69 -13.20 -12.69 12.24
N ALA A 70 -12.03 -13.33 12.16
CA ALA A 70 -11.91 -14.80 12.05
C ALA A 70 -11.90 -15.57 13.38
N LYS A 71 -11.85 -14.89 14.54
CA LYS A 71 -11.72 -15.55 15.86
C LYS A 71 -13.06 -15.87 16.53
N SER A 72 -14.18 -15.32 16.05
CA SER A 72 -15.51 -15.59 16.60
C SER A 72 -16.11 -16.87 16.01
N LYS A 73 -17.00 -17.53 16.76
CA LYS A 73 -17.89 -18.56 16.21
C LYS A 73 -18.61 -17.97 14.99
N ASP A 74 -18.64 -18.71 13.89
CA ASP A 74 -19.21 -18.31 12.59
C ASP A 74 -18.57 -17.08 11.91
N GLY A 75 -17.42 -16.58 12.38
CA GLY A 75 -16.77 -15.38 11.84
C GLY A 75 -16.46 -15.46 10.34
N GLY A 76 -16.04 -16.65 9.86
CA GLY A 76 -15.82 -16.89 8.43
C GLY A 76 -17.09 -16.83 7.59
N LYS A 77 -18.21 -17.34 8.11
CA LYS A 77 -19.53 -17.28 7.43
C LYS A 77 -20.03 -15.83 7.38
N ALA A 78 -19.95 -15.11 8.50
CA ALA A 78 -20.34 -13.70 8.60
C ALA A 78 -19.51 -12.80 7.67
N LEU A 79 -18.20 -13.07 7.52
CA LEU A 79 -17.34 -12.37 6.57
C LEU A 79 -17.81 -12.59 5.13
N ARG A 80 -18.04 -13.86 4.73
CA ARG A 80 -18.51 -14.19 3.38
C ARG A 80 -19.87 -13.53 3.06
N GLU A 81 -20.78 -13.52 4.02
CA GLU A 81 -22.09 -12.86 3.84
C GLU A 81 -21.94 -11.33 3.73
N SER A 82 -21.02 -10.73 4.50
CA SER A 82 -20.72 -9.30 4.39
C SER A 82 -20.11 -8.93 3.04
N LEU A 83 -19.24 -9.78 2.49
CA LEU A 83 -18.68 -9.61 1.16
C LEU A 83 -19.75 -9.75 0.07
N LYS A 84 -20.63 -10.74 0.19
CA LYS A 84 -21.72 -10.96 -0.76
C LYS A 84 -22.65 -9.75 -0.86
N ARG A 85 -22.95 -9.11 0.27
CA ARG A 85 -23.76 -7.86 0.34
C ARG A 85 -23.17 -6.68 -0.43
N ILE A 86 -21.86 -6.67 -0.66
CA ILE A 86 -21.17 -5.63 -1.45
C ILE A 86 -20.77 -6.13 -2.85
N GLY A 87 -21.31 -7.28 -3.28
CA GLY A 87 -21.03 -7.86 -4.58
C GLY A 87 -19.65 -8.52 -4.71
N LEU A 88 -18.98 -8.84 -3.59
CA LEU A 88 -17.68 -9.52 -3.59
C LEU A 88 -17.82 -10.99 -3.19
N SER A 89 -17.01 -11.85 -3.80
CA SER A 89 -16.96 -13.27 -3.46
C SER A 89 -15.50 -13.73 -3.30
N LEU A 90 -15.32 -14.73 -2.43
CA LEU A 90 -14.03 -15.37 -2.19
C LEU A 90 -14.11 -16.81 -2.71
N PRO A 91 -13.55 -17.10 -3.90
CA PRO A 91 -13.59 -18.45 -4.46
C PRO A 91 -12.87 -19.43 -3.53
N ALA A 92 -13.46 -20.61 -3.35
CA ALA A 92 -12.82 -21.70 -2.61
C ALA A 92 -11.61 -22.22 -3.40
N GLY A 93 -10.57 -22.69 -2.69
CA GLY A 93 -9.40 -23.32 -3.33
C GLY A 93 -8.42 -22.36 -4.03
N ARG A 94 -8.62 -21.04 -3.99
CA ARG A 94 -7.68 -20.07 -4.56
C ARG A 94 -6.33 -20.14 -3.84
N ARG A 95 -5.27 -20.35 -4.61
CA ARG A 95 -3.88 -20.35 -4.12
C ARG A 95 -3.41 -18.90 -3.94
N LYS A 96 -2.67 -18.67 -2.84
CA LYS A 96 -2.00 -17.41 -2.51
C LYS A 96 -0.95 -17.10 -3.58
N SER A 97 -0.94 -15.88 -4.12
CA SER A 97 -0.01 -15.48 -5.19
C SER A 97 1.25 -14.77 -4.69
N THR A 98 1.19 -14.16 -3.50
CA THR A 98 2.24 -13.26 -2.99
C THR A 98 2.64 -13.64 -1.57
N CYS A 99 3.91 -13.49 -1.20
CA CYS A 99 4.38 -13.77 0.17
C CYS A 99 3.60 -12.93 1.21
N VAL A 100 3.34 -13.51 2.39
CA VAL A 100 2.73 -12.74 3.49
C VAL A 100 3.88 -12.12 4.26
N THR A 101 3.84 -10.81 4.39
CA THR A 101 4.85 -10.02 5.11
C THR A 101 4.19 -9.33 6.30
N ALA A 102 4.98 -8.63 7.12
CA ALA A 102 4.45 -7.78 8.18
C ALA A 102 3.46 -6.73 7.64
N PHE A 103 3.74 -6.19 6.44
CA PHE A 103 2.86 -5.20 5.80
C PHE A 103 1.51 -5.76 5.37
N THR A 104 1.43 -7.05 5.01
CA THR A 104 0.15 -7.69 4.68
C THR A 104 -0.85 -7.61 5.83
N ALA A 105 -0.37 -7.59 7.08
CA ALA A 105 -1.20 -7.53 8.27
C ALA A 105 -1.85 -6.16 8.48
N LEU A 106 -1.22 -5.07 8.04
CA LEU A 106 -1.73 -3.71 8.21
C LEU A 106 -2.86 -3.43 7.22
N VAL A 107 -3.90 -2.74 7.68
CA VAL A 107 -4.89 -2.13 6.77
C VAL A 107 -4.33 -0.85 6.15
N GLU A 108 -4.89 -0.39 5.03
CA GLU A 108 -4.29 0.71 4.26
C GLU A 108 -4.15 1.99 5.09
N GLU A 109 -5.20 2.35 5.83
CA GLU A 109 -5.19 3.53 6.68
C GLU A 109 -4.16 3.40 7.82
N GLU A 110 -3.96 2.20 8.37
CA GLU A 110 -2.95 1.97 9.42
C GLU A 110 -1.53 2.10 8.86
N ALA A 111 -1.28 1.58 7.65
CA ALA A 111 0.01 1.72 6.97
C ALA A 111 0.35 3.19 6.68
N LEU A 112 -0.64 4.01 6.28
CA LEU A 112 -0.46 5.44 6.09
C LEU A 112 -0.16 6.18 7.39
N HIS A 113 -0.85 5.85 8.48
CA HIS A 113 -0.54 6.44 9.79
C HIS A 113 0.88 6.08 10.22
N LEU A 114 1.28 4.81 10.11
CA LEU A 114 2.64 4.38 10.41
C LEU A 114 3.69 5.14 9.59
N ALA A 115 3.45 5.34 8.29
CA ALA A 115 4.34 6.09 7.41
C ALA A 115 4.49 7.55 7.86
N ASN A 116 3.40 8.19 8.26
CA ASN A 116 3.39 9.57 8.72
C ASN A 116 4.11 9.73 10.06
N ASP A 117 3.85 8.84 11.02
CA ASP A 117 4.53 8.85 12.31
C ASP A 117 6.04 8.65 12.12
N PHE A 118 6.43 7.71 11.26
CA PHE A 118 7.84 7.47 10.94
C PHE A 118 8.50 8.71 10.31
N ARG A 119 7.81 9.40 9.39
CA ARG A 119 8.30 10.66 8.81
C ARG A 119 8.51 11.73 9.88
N ILE A 120 7.58 11.87 10.84
CA ILE A 120 7.70 12.84 11.94
C ILE A 120 8.91 12.51 12.81
N VAL A 121 9.10 11.24 13.16
CA VAL A 121 10.28 10.78 13.92
C VAL A 121 11.57 11.09 13.15
N LEU A 122 11.62 10.83 11.85
CA LEU A 122 12.79 11.16 11.04
C LEU A 122 13.08 12.66 11.02
N GLN A 123 12.06 13.51 10.88
CA GLN A 123 12.26 14.96 10.85
C GLN A 123 12.72 15.53 12.20
N ARG A 124 12.31 14.91 13.31
CA ARG A 124 12.57 15.42 14.66
C ARG A 124 13.84 14.84 15.27
N GLU A 125 14.07 13.54 15.09
CA GLU A 125 15.06 12.78 15.86
C GLU A 125 16.24 12.30 15.01
N PHE A 126 16.11 12.23 13.69
CA PHE A 126 17.22 11.71 12.88
C PHE A 126 18.40 12.71 12.88
N PRO A 127 19.61 12.29 13.27
CA PRO A 127 20.75 13.18 13.47
C PRO A 127 21.43 13.54 12.14
N ILE A 128 20.68 14.14 11.22
CA ILE A 128 21.13 14.40 9.85
C ILE A 128 22.37 15.29 9.81
N ARG A 129 22.37 16.36 10.64
CA ARG A 129 23.45 17.34 10.68
C ARG A 129 24.73 16.73 11.24
N ASP A 130 24.64 16.05 12.37
CA ASP A 130 25.79 15.44 13.04
C ASP A 130 26.38 14.32 12.20
N SER A 131 25.52 13.50 11.57
CA SER A 131 25.95 12.46 10.63
C SER A 131 26.70 13.04 9.43
N ALA A 132 26.18 14.12 8.84
CA ALA A 132 26.82 14.80 7.70
C ALA A 132 28.16 15.43 8.08
N LEU A 133 28.22 16.11 9.22
CA LEU A 133 29.46 16.72 9.74
C LEU A 133 30.52 15.66 10.04
N TYR A 134 30.14 14.57 10.70
CA TYR A 134 31.05 13.45 11.00
C TYR A 134 31.65 12.86 9.72
N LEU A 135 30.81 12.56 8.72
CA LEU A 135 31.27 12.00 7.44
C LEU A 135 32.11 12.98 6.63
N ASN A 136 31.84 14.28 6.73
CA ASN A 136 32.61 15.31 6.05
C ASN A 136 33.98 15.51 6.70
N ASN A 137 34.03 15.64 8.02
CA ASN A 137 35.27 15.82 8.78
C ASN A 137 36.21 14.63 8.60
N ARG A 138 35.69 13.40 8.68
CA ARG A 138 36.45 12.17 8.41
C ARG A 138 37.08 12.17 7.02
N PHE A 139 36.36 12.69 6.02
CA PHE A 139 36.87 12.75 4.65
C PHE A 139 37.94 13.84 4.46
N ILE A 140 37.73 15.02 5.05
CA ILE A 140 38.74 16.10 5.02
C ILE A 140 40.03 15.63 5.67
N GLN A 141 39.95 14.96 6.82
CA GLN A 141 41.11 14.38 7.48
C GLN A 141 41.86 13.40 6.57
N PHE A 142 41.14 12.52 5.88
CA PHE A 142 41.73 11.60 4.90
C PHE A 142 42.41 12.33 3.73
N SER A 143 41.74 13.33 3.14
CA SER A 143 42.31 14.13 2.03
C SER A 143 43.58 14.89 2.45
N ASN A 144 43.62 15.42 3.66
CA ASN A 144 44.81 16.07 4.20
C ASN A 144 45.97 15.08 4.40
N GLN A 145 45.70 13.84 4.82
CA GLN A 145 46.74 12.80 4.97
C GLN A 145 47.36 12.40 3.63
N THR A 146 46.57 12.41 2.54
CA THR A 146 47.04 12.05 1.20
C THR A 146 47.63 13.24 0.43
N ASN A 147 47.59 14.46 0.99
CA ASN A 147 47.96 15.73 0.31
C ASN A 147 47.28 15.94 -1.05
N ASP A 148 46.10 15.33 -1.24
CA ASP A 148 45.36 15.40 -2.49
C ASP A 148 44.14 16.31 -2.31
N ASN A 149 44.35 17.58 -2.65
CA ASN A 149 43.34 18.64 -2.56
C ASN A 149 42.24 18.50 -3.64
N GLU A 150 42.49 17.74 -4.71
CA GLU A 150 41.48 17.50 -5.76
C GLU A 150 40.41 16.51 -5.30
N LEU A 151 40.70 15.64 -4.33
CA LEU A 151 39.73 14.70 -3.75
C LEU A 151 38.48 15.38 -3.22
N ILE A 152 38.61 16.56 -2.61
CA ILE A 152 37.48 17.32 -2.07
C ILE A 152 36.57 17.78 -3.22
N ASN A 153 37.15 18.34 -4.28
CA ASN A 153 36.39 18.77 -5.45
C ASN A 153 35.74 17.58 -6.16
N ARG A 154 36.47 16.47 -6.33
CA ARG A 154 35.93 15.25 -6.92
C ARG A 154 34.76 14.69 -6.10
N ARG A 155 34.88 14.63 -4.77
CA ARG A 155 33.78 14.21 -3.88
C ARG A 155 32.57 15.13 -4.00
N ARG A 156 32.79 16.46 -4.04
CA ARG A 156 31.71 17.43 -4.21
C ARG A 156 30.94 17.19 -5.51
N THR A 157 31.66 16.97 -6.60
CA THR A 157 31.06 16.64 -7.91
C THR A 157 30.26 15.34 -7.84
N MET A 158 30.81 14.27 -7.26
CA MET A 158 30.10 13.00 -7.11
C MET A 158 28.84 13.12 -6.24
N LEU A 159 28.90 13.87 -5.14
CA LEU A 159 27.74 14.13 -4.28
C LEU A 159 26.67 14.95 -5.01
N SER A 160 27.07 15.89 -5.88
CA SER A 160 26.13 16.65 -6.70
C SER A 160 25.37 15.74 -7.66
N PHE A 161 26.07 14.83 -8.36
CA PHE A 161 25.42 13.87 -9.26
C PHE A 161 24.51 12.90 -8.49
N ALA A 162 24.95 12.39 -7.34
CA ALA A 162 24.11 11.53 -6.49
C ALA A 162 22.84 12.27 -6.05
N ARG A 163 22.94 13.55 -5.68
CA ARG A 163 21.79 14.37 -5.31
C ARG A 163 20.82 14.57 -6.47
N MET A 164 21.32 14.80 -7.69
CA MET A 164 20.48 14.94 -8.88
C MET A 164 19.70 13.65 -9.16
N PHE A 165 20.39 12.51 -9.16
CA PHE A 165 19.75 11.20 -9.34
C PHE A 165 18.70 10.90 -8.27
N LEU A 166 19.01 11.13 -6.99
CA LEU A 166 18.06 10.94 -5.89
C LEU A 166 16.84 11.84 -6.03
N LYS A 167 17.00 13.06 -6.56
CA LYS A 167 15.90 13.98 -6.82
C LYS A 167 14.97 13.42 -7.89
N GLU A 168 15.50 13.00 -9.04
CA GLU A 168 14.70 12.40 -10.12
C GLU A 168 13.95 11.16 -9.64
N LEU A 169 14.61 10.29 -8.88
CA LEU A 169 13.98 9.11 -8.30
C LEU A 169 12.85 9.48 -7.32
N THR A 170 13.08 10.49 -6.48
CA THR A 170 12.06 10.97 -5.53
C THR A 170 10.85 11.56 -6.28
N GLU A 171 11.09 12.30 -7.35
CA GLU A 171 10.04 12.87 -8.20
C GLU A 171 9.20 11.77 -8.88
N LEU A 172 9.85 10.73 -9.42
CA LEU A 172 9.16 9.57 -9.99
C LEU A 172 8.29 8.86 -8.95
N MET A 173 8.82 8.59 -7.75
CA MET A 173 8.05 7.92 -6.69
C MET A 173 6.88 8.80 -6.21
N SER A 174 7.07 10.12 -6.11
CA SER A 174 6.01 11.08 -5.73
C SER A 174 4.93 11.23 -6.80
N ALA A 175 5.25 10.89 -8.05
CA ALA A 175 4.33 10.87 -9.16
C ALA A 175 3.50 9.57 -9.22
N ASP A 176 3.71 8.59 -8.32
CA ASP A 176 2.87 7.39 -8.27
C ASP A 176 1.41 7.77 -7.99
N ARG A 177 0.51 7.20 -8.78
CA ARG A 177 -0.95 7.38 -8.72
C ARG A 177 -1.69 6.07 -8.42
N SER A 178 -1.00 5.13 -7.78
CA SER A 178 -1.56 3.86 -7.30
C SER A 178 -2.82 4.09 -6.45
N PRO A 179 -3.92 3.37 -6.73
CA PRO A 179 -5.16 3.56 -6.00
C PRO A 179 -5.07 2.91 -4.62
N ILE A 180 -4.81 3.70 -3.58
CA ILE A 180 -4.74 3.29 -2.16
C ILE A 180 -5.78 4.05 -1.33
N VAL A 181 -6.29 3.43 -0.27
CA VAL A 181 -7.37 3.91 0.61
C VAL A 181 -8.56 4.39 -0.21
N ASP A 182 -8.80 5.69 -0.18
CA ASP A 182 -9.89 6.43 -0.78
C ASP A 182 -9.44 7.26 -1.99
N ARG A 183 -8.22 7.04 -2.48
CA ARG A 183 -7.62 7.79 -3.59
C ARG A 183 -7.67 6.99 -4.88
N ARG A 184 -8.13 7.65 -5.95
CA ARG A 184 -8.01 7.20 -7.35
C ARG A 184 -7.67 8.40 -8.23
N PRO A 185 -6.46 8.94 -8.12
CA PRO A 185 -6.08 10.11 -8.89
C PRO A 185 -5.85 9.73 -10.36
N GLU A 186 -5.93 10.72 -11.24
CA GLU A 186 -5.63 10.55 -12.67
C GLU A 186 -4.16 10.16 -12.86
N LEU A 187 -3.91 9.23 -13.78
CA LEU A 187 -2.57 8.71 -14.03
C LEU A 187 -1.77 9.73 -14.84
N ILE A 188 -0.59 10.07 -14.35
CA ILE A 188 0.31 11.06 -14.98
C ILE A 188 1.60 10.44 -15.52
N LEU A 189 1.90 9.21 -15.11
CA LEU A 189 3.08 8.46 -15.52
C LEU A 189 2.78 7.60 -16.74
N ASP A 190 3.84 7.24 -17.48
CA ASP A 190 3.77 6.24 -18.53
C ASP A 190 3.06 4.96 -18.03
N PRO A 191 2.10 4.39 -18.78
CA PRO A 191 1.34 3.24 -18.33
C PRO A 191 2.18 2.03 -17.92
N SER A 192 3.34 1.80 -18.56
CA SER A 192 4.20 0.67 -18.23
C SER A 192 4.86 0.86 -16.85
N ILE A 193 5.25 2.09 -16.53
CA ILE A 193 5.86 2.46 -15.24
C ILE A 193 4.79 2.47 -14.15
N GLN A 194 3.67 3.15 -14.39
CA GLN A 194 2.55 3.22 -13.44
C GLN A 194 2.04 1.83 -13.08
N LYS A 195 1.94 0.91 -14.06
CA LYS A 195 1.54 -0.48 -13.80
C LYS A 195 2.50 -1.20 -12.86
N ARG A 196 3.82 -1.01 -13.03
CA ARG A 196 4.84 -1.62 -12.15
C ARG A 196 4.81 -1.03 -10.75
N LEU A 197 4.69 0.29 -10.63
CA LEU A 197 4.54 0.96 -9.34
C LEU A 197 3.26 0.51 -8.63
N THR A 198 2.14 0.45 -9.36
CA THR A 198 0.87 -0.08 -8.83
C THR A 198 1.01 -1.50 -8.33
N HIS A 199 1.65 -2.40 -9.09
CA HIS A 199 1.90 -3.75 -8.61
C HIS A 199 2.73 -3.75 -7.32
N PHE A 200 3.79 -2.94 -7.25
CA PHE A 200 4.61 -2.81 -6.05
C PHE A 200 3.82 -2.28 -4.85
N SER A 201 3.06 -1.20 -5.00
CA SER A 201 2.26 -0.59 -3.93
C SER A 201 1.18 -1.56 -3.42
N LEU A 202 0.57 -2.34 -4.31
CA LEU A 202 -0.41 -3.35 -3.91
C LEU A 202 0.22 -4.57 -3.18
N VAL A 203 1.49 -4.88 -3.40
CA VAL A 203 2.18 -6.04 -2.77
C VAL A 203 2.94 -5.66 -1.51
N SER A 204 3.75 -4.61 -1.60
CA SER A 204 4.76 -4.25 -0.62
C SER A 204 4.19 -3.29 0.40
N LEU A 205 3.44 -2.27 -0.05
CA LEU A 205 3.15 -1.09 0.75
C LEU A 205 1.95 -0.32 0.24
N LYS A 206 0.95 -0.25 1.12
CA LYS A 206 -0.16 0.70 1.08
C LYS A 206 0.31 2.07 1.60
N ILE A 207 1.44 2.56 1.08
CA ILE A 207 2.10 3.84 1.40
C ILE A 207 2.43 4.52 0.09
#